data_AF-A0A2P5E1N3-F1
#
_entry.id   AF-A0A2P5E1N3-F1
#
_cell.length_a   1.000
_cell.length_b   1.000
_cell.length_c   1.000
_cell.angle_alpha   90.00
_cell.angle_beta   90.00
_cell.angle_gamma   90.00
#
_symmetry.space_group_name_H-M   'P 1'
#
loop_
_entity.id
_entity.type
_entity.pdbx_description
1 polymer ?
#
loop_
_entity_poly.entity_id
_entity_poly.type
_entity_poly.pdbx_seq_one_letter_code
_entity_poly.pdbx_strand_id
1 'polypeptide(L)'
;MRMEGGEIKVKGVTKVVEDYFRKIFASPSSSQMDIDRATRGLSVHVDEEMNRRLIEPFSEEEIKEALFNMGHTKAPNGFRSIFYQTF
;
A
#
# COMPACT_ATOMS: atom_id res chain seq x y z
N MET A 1 -28.77 1.84 45.01
CA MET A 1 -27.86 1.00 44.19
C MET A 1 -27.15 1.93 43.22
N ARG A 2 -25.86 2.21 43.48
CA ARG A 2 -25.08 3.24 42.78
C ARG A 2 -24.34 2.56 41.63
N MET A 3 -24.66 2.92 40.40
CA MET A 3 -23.98 2.43 39.21
C MET A 3 -22.70 3.25 39.05
N GLU A 4 -21.55 2.66 39.36
CA GLU A 4 -20.26 3.29 39.06
C GLU A 4 -20.05 3.26 37.54
N GLY A 5 -19.83 4.45 36.96
CA GLY A 5 -19.45 4.62 35.58
C GLY A 5 -18.08 3.98 35.36
N GLY A 6 -18.06 2.81 34.76
CA GLY A 6 -16.83 2.14 34.34
C GLY A 6 -16.17 2.94 33.22
N GLU A 7 -15.09 3.66 33.52
CA GLU A 7 -14.16 4.14 32.51
C GLU A 7 -13.68 2.95 31.67
N ILE A 8 -14.13 2.88 30.42
CA ILE A 8 -13.51 1.98 29.44
C ILE A 8 -12.09 2.48 29.25
N LYS A 9 -11.10 1.74 29.75
CA LYS A 9 -9.67 2.01 29.57
C LYS A 9 -9.33 2.06 28.08
N VAL A 10 -9.41 3.26 27.49
CA VAL A 10 -9.15 3.56 26.06
C VAL A 10 -7.81 2.97 25.60
N LYS A 11 -6.78 2.99 26.46
CA LYS A 11 -5.46 2.39 26.18
C LYS A 11 -5.51 0.88 25.88
N GLY A 12 -6.44 0.15 26.50
CA GLY A 12 -6.62 -1.29 26.23
C GLY A 12 -7.21 -1.54 24.85
N VAL A 13 -8.15 -0.69 24.42
CA VAL A 13 -8.76 -0.76 23.10
C VAL A 13 -7.75 -0.40 22.01
N THR A 14 -6.94 0.65 22.22
CA THR A 14 -5.89 1.04 21.27
C THR A 14 -4.91 -0.11 21.00
N LYS A 15 -4.46 -0.80 22.05
CA LYS A 15 -3.56 -1.94 21.89
C LYS A 15 -4.20 -3.10 21.13
N VAL A 16 -5.48 -3.38 21.38
CA VAL A 16 -6.23 -4.41 20.63
C VAL A 16 -6.33 -4.05 19.15
N VAL A 17 -6.59 -2.78 18.82
CA VAL A 17 -6.66 -2.29 17.43
C VAL A 17 -5.29 -2.37 16.76
N GLU A 18 -4.23 -1.92 17.43
CA GLU A 18 -2.86 -2.00 16.92
C GLU A 18 -2.42 -3.44 16.66
N ASP A 19 -2.65 -4.35 17.61
CA ASP A 19 -2.30 -5.76 17.48
C ASP A 19 -3.11 -6.43 16.37
N TYR A 20 -4.37 -6.07 16.19
CA TYR A 20 -5.22 -6.55 15.11
C TYR A 20 -4.69 -6.14 13.73
N PHE A 21 -4.44 -4.84 13.52
CA PHE A 21 -3.93 -4.37 12.23
C PHE A 21 -2.49 -4.81 11.97
N ARG A 22 -1.62 -4.88 12.99
CA ARG A 22 -0.28 -5.47 12.84
C ARG A 22 -0.38 -6.90 12.33
N LYS A 23 -1.28 -7.72 12.87
CA LYS A 23 -1.45 -9.10 12.41
C LYS A 23 -1.96 -9.18 10.98
N ILE A 24 -2.91 -8.33 10.59
CA ILE A 24 -3.43 -8.29 9.21
C ILE A 24 -2.37 -7.85 8.21
N PHE A 25 -1.57 -6.83 8.55
CA PHE A 25 -0.55 -6.30 7.65
C PHE A 25 0.79 -7.05 7.70
N ALA A 26 1.03 -7.86 8.73
CA ALA A 26 2.21 -8.71 8.84
C ALA A 26 1.93 -10.19 8.52
N SER A 27 0.68 -10.60 8.32
CA SER A 27 0.37 -11.99 7.97
C SER A 27 1.00 -12.34 6.62
N PRO A 28 1.61 -13.55 6.50
CA PRO A 28 2.20 -13.99 5.25
C PRO A 28 1.15 -13.96 4.14
N SER A 29 1.61 -13.63 2.93
CA SER A 29 0.82 -13.45 1.71
C SER A 29 -0.32 -14.46 1.60
N SER A 30 -1.52 -13.98 1.25
CA SER A 30 -2.70 -14.80 0.98
C SER A 30 -2.32 -16.03 0.16
N SER A 31 -2.89 -17.19 0.50
CA SER A 31 -2.62 -18.40 -0.27
C SER A 31 -3.08 -18.21 -1.71
N GLN A 32 -2.49 -18.95 -2.66
CA GLN A 32 -2.94 -18.90 -4.07
C GLN A 32 -4.45 -19.16 -4.17
N MET A 33 -4.98 -20.06 -3.33
CA MET A 33 -6.41 -20.36 -3.27
C MET A 33 -7.27 -19.17 -2.85
N ASP A 34 -6.79 -18.35 -1.91
CA ASP A 34 -7.50 -17.14 -1.47
C ASP A 34 -7.52 -16.08 -2.58
N ILE A 35 -6.40 -15.95 -3.30
CA ILE A 35 -6.27 -15.05 -4.46
C ILE A 35 -7.24 -15.50 -5.56
N ASP A 36 -7.21 -16.77 -5.93
CA ASP A 36 -8.08 -17.35 -6.97
C ASP A 36 -9.57 -17.21 -6.61
N ARG A 37 -9.91 -17.30 -5.33
CA ARG A 37 -11.27 -17.06 -4.85
C ARG A 37 -11.65 -15.58 -4.97
N ALA A 38 -10.75 -14.67 -4.60
CA ALA A 38 -11.00 -13.23 -4.64
C ALA A 38 -11.08 -12.68 -6.08
N THR A 39 -10.35 -13.29 -7.02
CA THR A 39 -10.31 -12.88 -8.43
C THR A 39 -11.28 -13.66 -9.31
N ARG A 40 -12.06 -14.58 -8.74
CA ARG A 40 -13.02 -15.42 -9.48
C ARG A 40 -14.06 -14.56 -10.20
N GLY A 41 -13.94 -14.44 -11.51
CA GLY A 41 -14.83 -13.64 -12.37
C GLY A 41 -14.17 -12.39 -12.97
N LEU A 42 -12.93 -12.09 -12.60
CA LEU A 42 -12.12 -11.08 -13.29
C LEU A 42 -11.47 -11.71 -14.53
N SER A 43 -11.49 -10.98 -15.65
CA SER A 43 -10.66 -11.31 -16.81
C SER A 43 -9.21 -10.96 -16.53
N VAL A 44 -8.29 -11.79 -17.02
CA VAL A 44 -6.86 -11.47 -17.03
C VAL A 44 -6.63 -10.32 -18.02
N HIS A 45 -6.14 -9.19 -17.51
CA HIS A 45 -5.83 -7.99 -18.31
C HIS A 45 -4.34 -7.73 -18.49
N VAL A 46 -3.50 -8.43 -17.72
CA VAL A 46 -2.04 -8.36 -17.83
C VAL A 46 -1.60 -9.64 -18.51
N ASP A 47 -1.19 -9.52 -19.77
CA ASP A 47 -0.59 -10.64 -20.48
C ASP A 47 0.87 -10.87 -20.04
N GLU A 48 1.50 -11.91 -20.59
CA GLU A 48 2.87 -12.25 -20.22
C GLU A 48 3.89 -11.18 -20.61
N GLU A 49 3.67 -10.46 -21.72
CA GLU A 49 4.58 -9.41 -22.16
C GLU A 49 4.49 -8.19 -21.26
N MET A 50 3.26 -7.76 -20.95
CA MET A 50 2.99 -6.73 -19.96
C MET A 50 3.59 -7.11 -18.61
N ASN A 51 3.40 -8.35 -18.17
CA ASN A 51 3.97 -8.81 -16.90
C ASN A 51 5.51 -8.79 -16.93
N ARG A 52 6.15 -9.21 -18.03
CA ARG A 52 7.61 -9.13 -18.19
C ARG A 52 8.11 -7.69 -18.06
N ARG A 53 7.42 -6.73 -18.67
CA ARG A 53 7.74 -5.30 -18.55
C ARG A 53 7.51 -4.77 -17.14
N LEU A 54 6.42 -5.15 -16.48
CA LEU A 54 6.10 -4.69 -15.11
C LEU A 54 7.11 -5.14 -14.06
N ILE A 55 7.81 -6.25 -14.29
CA ILE A 55 8.82 -6.79 -13.35
C ILE A 55 10.26 -6.44 -13.77
N GLU A 56 10.44 -5.70 -14.85
CA GLU A 56 11.78 -5.33 -15.32
C GLU A 56 12.41 -4.25 -14.44
N PRO A 57 13.74 -4.20 -14.32
CA PRO A 57 14.41 -3.09 -13.65
C PRO A 57 14.08 -1.76 -14.34
N PHE A 58 13.76 -0.74 -13.56
CA PHE A 58 13.53 0.60 -14.10
C PHE A 58 14.78 1.17 -14.78
N SER A 59 14.55 1.94 -15.84
CA SER A 59 15.57 2.73 -16.54
C SER A 59 15.67 4.16 -16.00
N GLU A 60 16.79 4.83 -16.31
CA GLU A 60 16.96 6.25 -15.96
C GLU A 60 15.94 7.13 -16.70
N GLU A 61 15.65 6.79 -17.95
CA GLU A 61 14.66 7.45 -18.80
C GLU A 61 13.26 7.36 -18.18
N GLU A 62 12.82 6.17 -17.76
CA GLU A 62 11.54 5.98 -17.08
C GLU A 62 11.45 6.77 -15.78
N ILE A 63 12.54 6.82 -14.98
CA ILE A 63 12.58 7.64 -13.77
C ILE A 63 12.40 9.11 -14.12
N LYS A 64 13.10 9.62 -15.14
CA LYS A 64 12.98 11.01 -15.58
C LYS A 64 11.55 11.29 -16.03
N GLU A 65 11.00 10.49 -16.93
CA GLU A 65 9.63 10.69 -17.42
C GLU A 65 8.60 10.64 -16.29
N ALA A 66 8.66 9.63 -15.42
CA ALA A 66 7.79 9.52 -14.26
C ALA A 66 7.94 10.74 -13.34
N LEU A 67 9.17 11.21 -13.11
CA LEU A 67 9.43 12.39 -12.31
C LEU A 67 8.75 13.63 -12.87
N PHE A 68 8.86 13.90 -14.17
CA PHE A 68 8.21 15.07 -14.79
C PHE A 68 6.70 14.94 -14.90
N ASN A 69 6.16 13.71 -14.92
CA ASN A 69 4.74 13.44 -14.91
C ASN A 69 4.09 13.46 -13.50
N MET A 70 4.89 13.41 -12.43
CA MET A 70 4.37 13.51 -11.07
C MET A 70 3.92 14.94 -10.74
N GLY A 71 2.82 15.09 -10.00
CA GLY A 71 2.44 16.39 -9.44
C GLY A 71 3.52 16.95 -8.50
N HIS A 72 3.73 18.27 -8.51
CA HIS A 72 4.82 18.98 -7.82
C HIS A 72 4.97 18.71 -6.31
N THR A 73 3.89 18.28 -5.65
CA THR A 73 3.85 17.99 -4.21
C THR A 73 3.94 16.50 -3.89
N LYS A 74 3.94 15.60 -4.89
CA LYS A 74 4.24 14.19 -4.69
C LYS A 74 5.67 14.08 -4.16
N ALA A 75 5.84 13.32 -3.08
CA ALA A 75 7.15 13.11 -2.49
C ALA A 75 7.64 11.70 -2.86
N PRO A 76 8.65 11.56 -3.74
CA PRO A 76 9.19 10.24 -4.08
C PRO A 76 9.82 9.56 -2.86
N ASN A 77 10.50 10.33 -2.00
CA ASN A 77 11.21 9.87 -0.80
C ASN A 77 11.25 10.95 0.28
N GLY A 78 10.10 11.58 0.57
CA GLY A 78 10.00 12.67 1.57
C GLY A 78 10.41 14.07 1.08
N PHE A 79 11.10 14.17 -0.06
CA PHE A 79 11.34 15.43 -0.77
C PHE A 79 10.27 15.64 -1.85
N ARG A 80 9.79 16.87 -2.03
CA ARG A 80 8.82 17.18 -3.09
C ARG A 80 9.46 17.06 -4.47
N SER A 81 8.74 16.50 -5.44
CA SER A 81 9.19 16.32 -6.83
C SER A 81 9.63 17.63 -7.49
N ILE A 82 9.06 18.79 -7.09
CA ILE A 82 9.43 20.10 -7.64
C ILE A 82 10.92 20.44 -7.58
N PHE A 83 11.65 19.91 -6.59
CA PHE A 83 13.10 20.13 -6.47
C PHE A 83 13.89 19.49 -7.61
N TYR A 84 13.34 18.47 -8.27
CA TYR A 84 13.99 17.73 -9.35
C TYR A 84 13.35 18.00 -10.72
N GLN A 85 12.22 18.72 -10.76
CA GLN A 85 11.52 19.13 -11.98
C GLN A 85 11.92 20.53 -12.47
N THR A 86 12.63 21.30 -11.66
CA THR A 86 13.06 22.66 -12.01
C THR A 86 14.57 22.62 -12.31
N PHE A 87 14.97 22.96 -13.52
CA PHE A 87 16.38 23.07 -13.96
C PHE A 87 16.83 24.53 -13.97
#